data_AF-A0A5B7BRY6-F1
#
_entry.id   AF-A0A5B7BRY6-F1
#
_cell.length_a   1.000
_cell.length_b   1.000
_cell.length_c   1.000
_cell.angle_alpha   90.00
_cell.angle_beta   90.00
_cell.angle_gamma   90.00
#
_symmetry.space_group_name_H-M   'P 1'
#
loop_
_entity.id
_entity.type
_entity.pdbx_description
1 polymer ?
#
loop_
_entity_poly.entity_id
_entity_poly.type
_entity_poly.pdbx_seq_one_letter_code
_entity_poly.pdbx_strand_id
1 'polypeptide(L)'
;DSMANVEVNFFNGCLLDTKKVPIQGLYECGVFSTFIPGREVPGCFSDKSTGSSISFTLPSLPNLRIQGINVCTVYALSDNEEHWHGAHSLSTEFSNNSKNLKWSYRPMCFGVPEADEDMIWLSHWNIINKLEGGDDVNVSVVI
;
A
#
# COMPACT_ATOMS: atom_id res chain seq x y z
N ASP A 1 5.76 20.99 8.47
CA ASP A 1 7.16 20.57 8.27
C ASP A 1 7.37 19.99 6.88
N SER A 2 8.53 20.21 6.29
CA SER A 2 8.88 19.74 4.94
C SER A 2 9.44 18.32 5.01
N MET A 3 8.92 17.39 4.21
CA MET A 3 9.43 16.02 4.09
C MET A 3 10.69 15.90 3.20
N ALA A 4 11.23 17.02 2.70
CA ALA A 4 12.26 17.04 1.66
C ALA A 4 13.61 16.39 2.05
N ASN A 5 13.84 16.14 3.35
CA ASN A 5 15.09 15.53 3.86
C ASN A 5 14.84 14.18 4.56
N VAL A 6 13.66 13.59 4.44
CA VAL A 6 13.38 12.30 5.07
C VAL A 6 13.94 11.20 4.17
N GLU A 7 14.85 10.41 4.74
CA GLU A 7 15.38 9.21 4.11
C GLU A 7 14.73 7.97 4.71
N VAL A 8 14.55 6.95 3.88
CA VAL A 8 14.00 5.65 4.25
C VAL A 8 14.96 4.55 3.80
N ASN A 9 15.02 3.46 4.57
CA ASN A 9 15.67 2.24 4.08
C ASN A 9 14.77 1.67 2.97
N PHE A 10 15.33 1.53 1.78
CA PHE A 10 14.60 1.11 0.60
C PHE A 10 15.25 -0.14 0.03
N PHE A 11 14.49 -1.23 0.03
CA PHE A 11 14.92 -2.51 -0.55
C PHE A 11 14.65 -2.52 -2.05
N ASN A 12 15.64 -2.94 -2.83
CA ASN A 12 15.54 -3.13 -4.27
C ASN A 12 15.61 -4.62 -4.61
N GLY A 13 14.48 -5.21 -5.02
CA GLY A 13 14.38 -6.63 -5.35
C GLY A 13 15.18 -7.06 -6.58
N CYS A 14 15.54 -6.15 -7.49
CA CYS A 14 16.38 -6.46 -8.65
C CYS A 14 17.86 -6.58 -8.28
N LEU A 15 18.33 -5.78 -7.32
CA LEU A 15 19.73 -5.75 -6.88
C LEU A 15 19.96 -6.58 -5.61
N LEU A 16 18.89 -6.99 -4.93
CA LEU A 16 18.91 -7.66 -3.63
C LEU A 16 19.73 -6.87 -2.59
N ASP A 17 19.55 -5.56 -2.58
CA ASP A 17 20.19 -4.65 -1.63
C ASP A 17 19.20 -3.69 -0.97
N THR A 18 19.59 -3.18 0.20
CA THR A 18 18.85 -2.13 0.91
C THR A 18 19.76 -0.91 1.01
N LYS A 19 19.23 0.26 0.64
CA LYS A 19 19.94 1.53 0.74
C LYS A 19 19.07 2.58 1.40
N LYS A 20 19.69 3.45 2.18
CA LYS A 20 19.03 4.65 2.69
C LYS A 20 18.97 5.69 1.58
N VAL A 21 17.76 6.07 1.20
CA VAL A 21 17.51 7.01 0.09
C VAL A 21 16.41 8.00 0.49
N PRO A 22 16.36 9.20 -0.11
CA PRO A 22 15.21 10.08 0.05
C PRO A 22 13.93 9.37 -0.38
N ILE A 23 12.77 9.74 0.18
CA ILE A 23 11.47 9.18 -0.22
C ILE A 23 11.32 9.18 -1.75
N GLN A 24 11.02 8.01 -2.31
CA GLN A 24 10.82 7.80 -3.75
C GLN A 24 9.38 7.41 -4.04
N GLY A 25 8.90 7.77 -5.23
CA GLY A 25 7.70 7.19 -5.83
C GLY A 25 8.06 6.00 -6.70
N LEU A 26 7.27 4.94 -6.63
CA LEU A 26 7.39 3.74 -7.45
C LEU A 26 6.14 3.62 -8.33
N TYR A 27 6.29 3.34 -9.62
CA TYR A 27 5.15 3.10 -10.50
C TYR A 27 5.32 1.79 -11.25
N GLU A 28 4.50 0.80 -10.89
CA GLU A 28 4.57 -0.57 -11.39
C GLU A 28 3.17 -1.13 -11.57
N CYS A 29 2.93 -1.89 -12.63
CA CYS A 29 1.66 -2.61 -12.83
C CYS A 29 0.38 -1.74 -12.73
N GLY A 30 0.47 -0.44 -13.01
CA GLY A 30 -0.66 0.50 -12.88
C GLY A 30 -0.95 0.96 -11.44
N VAL A 31 -0.02 0.71 -10.51
CA VAL A 31 -0.06 1.14 -9.12
C VAL A 31 1.08 2.09 -8.85
N PHE A 32 0.77 3.27 -8.31
CA PHE A 32 1.77 4.17 -7.77
C PHE A 32 1.94 3.90 -6.28
N SER A 33 3.17 3.66 -5.82
CA SER A 33 3.49 3.39 -4.43
C SER A 33 4.45 4.42 -3.87
N THR A 34 4.31 4.73 -2.60
CA THR A 34 5.29 5.52 -1.84
C THR A 34 5.36 4.96 -0.43
N PHE A 35 6.57 4.92 0.13
CA PHE A 35 6.86 4.42 1.46
C PHE A 35 7.41 5.54 2.32
N ILE A 36 6.75 5.80 3.45
CA ILE A 36 7.10 6.90 4.35
C ILE A 36 7.08 6.43 5.81
N PRO A 37 7.96 6.94 6.68
CA PRO A 37 7.89 6.62 8.11
C PRO A 37 6.56 7.09 8.68
N GLY A 38 5.93 6.25 9.51
CA GLY A 38 4.67 6.62 10.14
C GLY A 38 3.96 5.45 10.80
N ARG A 39 3.29 5.73 11.91
CA ARG A 39 2.69 4.73 12.80
C ARG A 39 1.17 4.64 12.72
N GLU A 40 0.55 5.57 11.99
CA GLU A 40 -0.90 5.69 11.94
C GLU A 40 -1.39 6.04 10.54
N VAL A 41 -2.55 5.49 10.17
CA VAL A 41 -3.25 5.85 8.93
C VAL A 41 -3.76 7.29 9.03
N PRO A 42 -3.38 8.19 8.10
CA PRO A 42 -3.80 9.59 8.13
C PRO A 42 -5.31 9.80 8.27
N GLY A 43 -5.72 10.93 8.87
CA GLY A 43 -7.12 11.27 9.10
C GLY A 43 -7.99 11.39 7.84
N CYS A 44 -7.39 11.56 6.67
CA CYS A 44 -8.09 11.72 5.39
C CYS A 44 -8.62 10.42 4.77
N PHE A 45 -8.31 9.24 5.34
CA PHE A 45 -8.86 7.97 4.90
C PHE A 45 -10.21 7.70 5.56
N SER A 46 -11.24 7.48 4.74
CA SER A 46 -12.62 7.27 5.19
C SER A 46 -12.81 5.95 5.94
N ASP A 47 -12.32 4.86 5.36
CA ASP A 47 -12.47 3.51 5.88
C ASP A 47 -11.14 3.04 6.48
N LYS A 48 -11.18 2.54 7.72
CA LYS A 48 -9.99 2.12 8.48
C LYS A 48 -10.24 0.78 9.18
N SER A 49 -9.20 -0.04 9.22
CA SER A 49 -9.18 -1.34 9.91
C SER A 49 -7.82 -1.51 10.56
N THR A 50 -7.77 -2.18 11.71
CA THR A 50 -6.51 -2.59 12.36
C THR A 50 -6.08 -4.00 11.94
N GLY A 51 -6.90 -4.71 11.16
CA GLY A 51 -6.59 -6.04 10.64
C GLY A 51 -5.85 -6.00 9.29
N SER A 52 -5.49 -7.18 8.79
CA SER A 52 -4.87 -7.37 7.48
C SER A 52 -5.84 -7.24 6.30
N SER A 53 -7.13 -6.98 6.55
CA SER A 53 -8.10 -6.68 5.50
C SER A 53 -9.17 -5.70 5.96
N ILE A 54 -9.82 -5.08 4.97
CA ILE A 54 -10.97 -4.21 5.14
C ILE A 54 -11.94 -4.42 3.97
N SER A 55 -13.23 -4.49 4.27
CA SER A 55 -14.29 -4.45 3.26
C SER A 55 -15.14 -3.21 3.46
N PHE A 56 -15.55 -2.59 2.36
CA PHE A 56 -16.40 -1.42 2.38
C PHE A 56 -17.16 -1.28 1.06
N THR A 57 -18.22 -0.46 1.07
CA THR A 57 -19.00 -0.16 -0.12
C THR A 57 -18.57 1.18 -0.70
N LEU A 58 -18.31 1.21 -2.01
CA LEU A 58 -17.88 2.43 -2.66
C LEU A 58 -19.00 3.50 -2.63
N PRO A 59 -18.67 4.78 -2.32
CA PRO A 59 -19.66 5.83 -2.26
C PRO A 59 -20.30 6.05 -3.64
N SER A 60 -21.63 6.08 -3.68
CA SER A 60 -22.38 6.39 -4.90
C SER A 60 -22.60 7.90 -4.99
N LEU A 61 -21.85 8.54 -5.89
CA LEU A 61 -21.92 9.97 -6.13
C LEU A 61 -22.47 10.24 -7.53
N PRO A 62 -23.54 11.05 -7.67
CA PRO A 62 -24.13 11.33 -8.96
C PRO A 62 -23.15 12.09 -9.86
N ASN A 63 -23.06 11.67 -11.13
CA ASN A 63 -22.20 12.28 -12.16
C ASN A 63 -20.69 12.26 -11.88
N LEU A 64 -20.24 11.51 -10.87
CA LEU A 64 -18.82 11.29 -10.61
C LEU A 64 -18.46 9.84 -10.94
N ARG A 65 -17.27 9.67 -11.52
CA ARG A 65 -16.73 8.37 -11.87
C ARG A 65 -15.49 8.09 -11.05
N ILE A 66 -15.44 6.91 -10.45
CA ILE A 66 -14.28 6.42 -9.71
C ILE A 66 -13.15 6.17 -10.70
N GLN A 67 -12.02 6.85 -10.49
CA GLN A 67 -10.83 6.72 -11.34
C GLN A 67 -9.77 5.79 -10.73
N GLY A 68 -9.79 5.64 -9.41
CA GLY A 68 -8.85 4.81 -8.69
C GLY A 68 -9.15 4.79 -7.21
N ILE A 69 -8.33 4.06 -6.48
CA ILE A 69 -8.44 3.90 -5.02
C ILE A 69 -7.06 4.13 -4.40
N ASN A 70 -7.04 4.85 -3.29
CA ASN A 70 -5.86 4.97 -2.45
C ASN A 70 -5.99 3.99 -1.28
N VAL A 71 -4.99 3.14 -1.11
CA VAL A 71 -4.85 2.23 0.04
C VAL A 71 -3.67 2.71 0.85
N CYS A 72 -3.85 2.82 2.17
CA CYS A 72 -2.79 3.17 3.11
C CYS A 72 -2.65 2.03 4.12
N THR A 73 -1.47 1.45 4.17
CA THR A 73 -1.13 0.34 5.06
C THR A 73 -0.03 0.79 6.00
N VAL A 74 -0.20 0.55 7.30
CA VAL A 74 0.87 0.70 8.30
C VAL A 74 1.41 -0.69 8.62
N TYR A 75 2.73 -0.86 8.65
CA TYR A 75 3.37 -2.13 8.95
C TYR A 75 4.71 -1.95 9.66
N ALA A 76 5.13 -2.98 10.41
CA ALA A 76 6.39 -3.05 11.14
C ALA A 76 7.17 -4.32 10.73
N LEU A 77 8.47 -4.37 11.05
CA LEU A 77 9.23 -5.62 10.98
C LEU A 77 8.85 -6.52 12.17
N SER A 78 8.87 -7.84 11.98
CA SER A 78 8.77 -8.76 13.11
C SER A 78 10.15 -9.00 13.74
N ASP A 79 10.23 -9.02 15.07
CA ASP A 79 11.47 -9.12 15.86
C ASP A 79 12.28 -10.41 15.63
N ASN A 80 11.73 -11.40 14.92
CA ASN A 80 12.31 -12.74 14.77
C ASN A 80 13.08 -12.95 13.46
N GLU A 81 13.20 -11.95 12.58
CA GLU A 81 13.84 -12.14 11.28
C GLU A 81 15.20 -11.44 11.19
N GLU A 82 16.22 -12.08 11.75
CA GLU A 82 17.65 -11.78 11.49
C GLU A 82 18.05 -11.92 10.01
N HIS A 83 17.13 -12.40 9.15
CA HIS A 83 17.39 -12.71 7.77
C HIS A 83 16.18 -12.35 6.89
N TRP A 84 16.09 -11.08 6.46
CA TRP A 84 15.27 -10.66 5.32
C TRP A 84 15.80 -11.24 3.98
N HIS A 85 16.05 -12.55 3.95
CA HIS A 85 16.34 -13.30 2.73
C HIS A 85 15.08 -13.53 1.89
N GLY A 86 13.91 -13.19 2.42
CA GLY A 86 12.64 -13.24 1.71
C GLY A 86 12.16 -11.85 1.35
N ALA A 87 12.54 -11.35 0.18
CA ALA A 87 11.88 -10.25 -0.53
C ALA A 87 10.39 -10.55 -0.88
N HIS A 88 9.69 -11.35 -0.05
CA HIS A 88 8.60 -12.22 -0.45
C HIS A 88 7.23 -12.00 0.18
N SER A 89 7.06 -11.10 1.12
CA SER A 89 5.82 -11.10 1.91
C SER A 89 4.92 -9.89 1.66
N LEU A 90 5.49 -8.70 1.39
CA LEU A 90 4.67 -7.51 1.16
C LEU A 90 3.89 -7.61 -0.16
N SER A 91 2.58 -7.80 -0.06
CA SER A 91 1.67 -7.80 -1.19
C SER A 91 0.30 -7.30 -0.75
N THR A 92 -0.43 -6.73 -1.69
CA THR A 92 -1.80 -6.28 -1.47
C THR A 92 -2.70 -6.87 -2.54
N GLU A 93 -3.90 -7.29 -2.12
CA GLU A 93 -4.95 -7.70 -3.02
C GLU A 93 -6.11 -6.72 -2.89
N PHE A 94 -6.67 -6.36 -4.04
CA PHE A 94 -7.86 -5.56 -4.16
C PHE A 94 -8.91 -6.39 -4.89
N SER A 95 -10.11 -6.53 -4.36
CA SER A 95 -11.22 -7.22 -5.03
C SER A 95 -12.48 -6.37 -5.06
N ASN A 96 -13.23 -6.52 -6.14
CA ASN A 96 -14.60 -6.05 -6.28
C ASN A 96 -15.49 -7.29 -6.31
N ASN A 97 -16.15 -7.54 -5.17
CA ASN A 97 -16.96 -8.72 -4.95
C ASN A 97 -18.26 -8.65 -5.76
N SER A 98 -18.83 -7.46 -5.95
CA SER A 98 -20.02 -7.23 -6.78
C SER A 98 -19.81 -7.63 -8.25
N LYS A 99 -18.58 -7.54 -8.74
CA LYS A 99 -18.22 -7.81 -10.15
C LYS A 99 -17.32 -9.03 -10.34
N ASN A 100 -17.00 -9.76 -9.26
CA ASN A 100 -16.04 -10.88 -9.27
C ASN A 100 -14.70 -10.52 -9.92
N LEU A 101 -14.19 -9.32 -9.65
CA LEU A 101 -12.88 -8.86 -10.12
C LEU A 101 -11.87 -8.89 -8.98
N LYS A 102 -10.64 -9.28 -9.28
CA LYS A 102 -9.53 -9.31 -8.32
C LYS A 102 -8.25 -8.83 -8.99
N TRP A 103 -7.48 -8.05 -8.25
CA TRP A 103 -6.17 -7.55 -8.62
C TRP A 103 -5.21 -7.84 -7.47
N SER A 104 -4.00 -8.25 -7.80
CA SER A 104 -2.92 -8.41 -6.83
C SER A 104 -1.75 -7.54 -7.25
N TYR A 105 -1.11 -6.94 -6.27
CA TYR A 105 0.07 -6.13 -6.48
C TYR A 105 1.12 -6.46 -5.43
N ARG A 106 2.34 -6.61 -5.92
CA ARG A 106 3.52 -6.86 -5.12
C ARG A 106 4.61 -5.92 -5.61
N PRO A 107 5.07 -4.97 -4.80
CA PRO A 107 6.11 -4.05 -5.21
C PRO A 107 7.45 -4.79 -5.34
N MET A 108 8.19 -4.50 -6.42
CA MET A 108 9.56 -5.03 -6.56
C MET A 108 10.54 -4.32 -5.63
N CYS A 109 10.23 -3.09 -5.25
CA CYS A 109 11.01 -2.30 -4.31
C CYS A 109 10.11 -1.72 -3.22
N PHE A 110 10.53 -1.74 -1.97
CA PHE A 110 9.68 -1.29 -0.86
C PHE A 110 10.49 -0.69 0.30
N GLY A 111 9.80 0.10 1.13
CA GLY A 111 10.38 0.66 2.35
C GLY A 111 10.56 -0.41 3.43
N VAL A 112 11.71 -0.41 4.10
CA VAL A 112 12.01 -1.30 5.21
C VAL A 112 11.97 -0.46 6.49
N PRO A 113 11.01 -0.68 7.42
CA PRO A 113 11.04 -0.04 8.72
C PRO A 113 12.35 -0.33 9.46
N GLU A 114 12.79 0.59 10.33
CA GLU A 114 13.86 0.28 11.29
C GLU A 114 13.29 -0.58 12.43
N ALA A 115 14.15 -1.17 13.27
CA ALA A 115 13.69 -1.91 14.45
C ALA A 115 12.85 -0.99 15.35
N ASP A 116 11.73 -1.51 15.88
CA ASP A 116 10.77 -0.75 16.70
C ASP A 116 10.10 0.47 16.01
N GLU A 117 10.23 0.58 14.68
CA GLU A 117 9.59 1.64 13.88
C GLU A 117 8.56 1.08 12.89
N ASP A 118 7.58 1.91 12.55
CA ASP A 118 6.54 1.58 11.56
C ASP A 118 6.76 2.33 10.24
N MET A 119 6.25 1.73 9.17
CA MET A 119 6.27 2.26 7.82
C MET A 119 4.85 2.35 7.27
N ILE A 120 4.54 3.45 6.61
CA ILE A 120 3.35 3.61 5.79
C ILE A 120 3.69 3.23 4.36
N TRP A 121 2.92 2.32 3.79
CA TRP A 121 2.82 2.10 2.34
C TRP A 121 1.54 2.74 1.81
N LEU A 122 1.70 3.80 1.04
CA LEU A 122 0.62 4.41 0.27
C LEU A 122 0.64 3.83 -1.14
N SER A 123 -0.46 3.19 -1.56
CA SER A 123 -0.63 2.69 -2.92
C SER A 123 -1.87 3.29 -3.58
N HIS A 124 -1.66 3.94 -4.73
CA HIS A 124 -2.73 4.44 -5.59
C HIS A 124 -2.94 3.48 -6.76
N TRP A 125 -4.09 2.86 -6.79
CA TRP A 125 -4.49 1.89 -7.79
C TRP A 125 -5.27 2.57 -8.90
N ASN A 126 -4.71 2.59 -10.10
CA ASN A 126 -5.35 3.19 -11.26
C ASN A 126 -6.35 2.21 -11.92
N ILE A 127 -7.51 2.02 -11.28
CA ILE A 127 -8.54 1.04 -11.68
C ILE A 127 -9.69 1.76 -12.43
N ILE A 128 -9.32 2.40 -13.53
CA ILE A 128 -10.24 3.18 -14.36
C ILE A 128 -11.33 2.26 -14.93
N ASN A 129 -12.60 2.69 -14.88
CA ASN A 129 -13.76 2.00 -15.49
C ASN A 129 -14.12 0.63 -14.91
N LYS A 130 -13.48 0.15 -13.83
CA LYS A 130 -13.84 -1.16 -13.23
C LYS A 130 -14.65 -1.04 -11.96
N LEU A 131 -14.85 0.18 -11.46
CA LEU A 131 -15.50 0.50 -10.20
C LEU A 131 -16.67 1.44 -10.43
N GLU A 132 -17.78 1.16 -9.76
CA GLU A 132 -18.98 1.97 -9.72
C GLU A 132 -19.41 2.22 -8.27
N GLY A 133 -20.14 3.30 -8.06
CA GLY A 133 -20.74 3.58 -6.76
C GLY A 133 -21.69 2.46 -6.35
N GLY A 134 -21.58 2.00 -5.09
CA GLY A 134 -22.34 0.88 -4.56
C GLY A 134 -21.67 -0.49 -4.73
N ASP A 135 -20.54 -0.59 -5.43
CA ASP A 135 -19.76 -1.83 -5.49
C ASP A 135 -19.21 -2.18 -4.09
N ASP A 136 -19.34 -3.45 -3.70
CA ASP A 136 -18.70 -4.03 -2.51
C ASP A 136 -17.27 -4.43 -2.83
N VAL A 137 -16.32 -3.84 -2.10
CA VAL A 137 -14.89 -4.04 -2.33
C VAL A 137 -14.20 -4.54 -1.08
N ASN A 138 -13.14 -5.31 -1.28
CA ASN A 138 -12.24 -5.75 -0.22
C ASN A 138 -10.79 -5.40 -0.58
N VAL A 139 -10.04 -5.01 0.44
CA VAL A 139 -8.59 -4.83 0.35
C VAL A 139 -7.96 -5.70 1.41
N SER A 140 -6.96 -6.48 1.02
CA SER A 140 -6.14 -7.26 1.94
C SER A 140 -4.66 -6.97 1.71
N VAL A 141 -3.88 -7.17 2.75
CA VAL A 141 -2.43 -6.99 2.74
C VAL A 141 -1.81 -8.19 3.45
N VAL A 142 -0.76 -8.73 2.85
CA VAL A 142 0.17 -9.67 3.46
C VAL A 142 1.48 -8.94 3.63
N ILE A 143 2.11 -9.08 4.81
CA ILE A 143 3.38 -8.47 5.19
C ILE A 143 4.31 -9.58 5.65
#